data_AF-Q9YCQ1-F1
#
_entry.id   AF-Q9YCQ1-F1
#
_cell.length_a   1.000
_cell.length_b   1.000
_cell.length_c   1.000
_cell.angle_alpha   90.00
_cell.angle_beta   90.00
_cell.angle_gamma   90.00
#
_symmetry.space_group_name_H-M   'P 1'
#
loop_
_entity.id
_entity.type
_entity.pdbx_description
1 polymer ?
#
loop_
_entity_poly.entity_id
_entity_poly.type
_entity_poly.pdbx_seq_one_letter_code
_entity_poly.pdbx_strand_id
1 'polypeptide(L)' 'MSKVIRVKYEGGVLKPLEPLVLSEGEEVEVVIRRRVFGEEDYRELVDFLSELPKGKAELLDLVEELYLEEALR' A
#
# COMPACT_ATOMS: atom_id res chain seq x y z
N MET A 1 8.02 7.01 17.30
CA MET A 1 6.62 6.63 17.58
C MET A 1 5.90 6.51 16.25
N SER A 2 5.21 5.40 15.99
CA SER A 2 4.43 5.20 14.75
C SER A 2 3.02 5.78 14.92
N LYS A 3 2.63 6.73 14.06
CA LYS A 3 1.26 7.27 14.00
C LYS A 3 0.60 6.79 12.70
N VAL A 4 -0.61 6.24 12.79
CA VAL A 4 -1.40 5.89 11.60
C VAL A 4 -2.02 7.17 11.06
N ILE A 5 -1.67 7.53 9.83
CA ILE A 5 -2.24 8.69 9.13
C ILE A 5 -3.31 8.19 8.17
N ARG A 6 -4.52 8.72 8.29
CA ARG A 6 -5.58 8.45 7.30
C ARG A 6 -5.41 9.39 6.12
N VAL A 7 -5.38 8.81 4.93
CA VAL A 7 -5.17 9.53 3.68
C VAL A 7 -6.22 9.13 2.66
N LYS A 8 -6.48 10.02 1.70
CA LYS A 8 -7.22 9.73 0.48
C LYS A 8 -6.27 9.82 -0.70
N TYR A 9 -6.29 8.80 -1.55
CA TYR A 9 -5.54 8.81 -2.80
C TYR A 9 -6.35 9.52 -3.88
N GLU A 10 -5.79 10.58 -4.47
CA GLU A 10 -6.41 11.32 -5.57
C GLU A 10 -5.33 11.71 -6.59
N GLY A 11 -5.41 11.17 -7.81
CA GLY A 11 -4.56 11.57 -8.93
C GLY A 11 -3.06 11.39 -8.71
N GLY A 12 -2.63 10.29 -8.07
CA GLY A 12 -1.21 10.03 -7.80
C GLY A 12 -0.69 10.56 -6.47
N VAL A 13 -1.54 11.23 -5.67
CA VAL A 13 -1.12 11.91 -4.44
C VAL A 13 -1.87 11.37 -3.22
N LEU A 14 -1.14 11.07 -2.14
CA LEU A 14 -1.70 10.76 -0.82
C LEU A 14 -2.06 12.06 -0.08
N LYS A 15 -3.35 12.37 0.01
CA LYS A 15 -3.86 13.56 0.70
C LYS A 15 -4.28 13.20 2.12
N PRO A 16 -3.65 13.74 3.17
CA PRO A 16 -4.04 13.45 4.54
C PRO A 16 -5.42 14.04 4.85
N LEU A 17 -6.23 13.30 5.62
CA LEU A 17 -7.56 13.75 6.05
C LEU A 17 -7.48 14.80 7.18
N GLU A 18 -6.33 14.88 7.85
CA GLU A 18 -6.04 15.79 8.96
C GLU A 18 -4.63 16.39 8.77
N PRO A 19 -4.35 17.58 9.31
CA PRO A 19 -3.02 18.19 9.21
C PRO A 19 -1.91 17.30 9.77
N LEU A 20 -0.80 17.22 9.05
CA LEU A 20 0.41 16.54 9.48
C LEU A 20 1.38 17.52 10.12
N VAL A 21 1.97 17.11 11.24
CA VAL A 21 3.04 17.84 11.91
C VAL A 21 4.34 17.13 11.57
N LEU A 22 4.91 17.51 10.43
CA LEU A 22 6.19 17.02 9.92
C LEU A 22 7.05 18.23 9.55
N SER A 23 8.37 18.06 9.62
CA SER A 23 9.33 19.08 9.23
C SER A 23 9.54 19.06 7.72
N GLU A 24 9.86 20.21 7.14
CA GLU A 24 10.18 20.29 5.72
C GLU A 24 11.49 19.50 5.43
N GLY A 25 11.44 18.60 4.45
CA GLY A 25 12.55 17.68 4.13
C GLY A 25 12.64 16.44 5.01
N GLU A 26 11.69 16.22 5.94
CA GLU A 26 11.63 15.02 6.76
C GLU A 26 11.25 13.79 5.91
N GLU A 27 12.12 12.77 5.88
CA GLU A 27 11.85 11.49 5.24
C GLU A 27 11.05 10.58 6.19
N VAL A 28 9.93 10.02 5.69
CA VAL A 28 9.06 9.12 6.45
C VAL A 28 8.79 7.85 5.66
N GLU A 29 8.58 6.74 6.38
CA GLU A 29 8.15 5.48 5.79
C GLU A 29 6.62 5.43 5.69
N VAL A 30 6.09 5.09 4.51
CA VAL A 30 4.65 4.95 4.28
C VAL A 30 4.30 3.47 4.17
N VAL A 31 3.46 2.99 5.08
CA VAL A 31 2.91 1.62 5.03
C VAL A 31 1.50 1.66 4.48
N ILE A 32 1.33 1.29 3.21
CA ILE A 32 0.01 1.21 2.56
C ILE A 32 -0.60 -0.16 2.88
N ARG A 33 -1.62 -0.19 3.73
CA ARG A 33 -2.41 -1.39 4.00
C ARG A 33 -3.65 -1.40 3.12
N ARG A 34 -3.54 -2.03 1.95
CA ARG A 34 -4.72 -2.38 1.14
C ARG A 34 -5.31 -3.65 1.71
N ARG A 35 -6.63 -3.66 1.93
CA ARG A 35 -7.34 -4.94 2.00
C ARG A 35 -7.54 -5.34 0.54
N VAL A 36 -6.91 -6.44 0.13
CA VAL A 36 -7.30 -7.11 -1.10
C VAL A 36 -8.74 -7.57 -0.87
N PHE A 37 -9.63 -7.46 -1.85
CA PHE A 37 -11.01 -7.96 -1.71
C PHE A 37 -11.49 -8.66 -3.00
N GLY A 38 -10.67 -8.69 -4.06
CA GLY A 38 -11.02 -9.27 -5.34
C GLY A 38 -9.90 -9.21 -6.39
N GLU A 39 -10.17 -9.76 -7.57
CA GLU A 39 -9.19 -9.96 -8.65
C GLU A 39 -8.66 -8.65 -9.24
N GLU A 40 -9.47 -7.58 -9.27
CA GLU A 40 -9.05 -6.26 -9.72
C GLU A 40 -8.07 -5.60 -8.73
N ASP A 41 -8.33 -5.72 -7.42
CA ASP A 41 -7.44 -5.22 -6.38
C ASP A 41 -6.07 -5.92 -6.41
N TYR A 42 -6.07 -7.23 -6.69
CA TYR A 42 -4.86 -8.02 -6.84
C TYR A 42 -4.00 -7.53 -8.01
N ARG A 43 -4.60 -7.33 -9.20
CA ARG A 43 -3.86 -6.84 -10.38
C ARG A 43 -3.24 -5.47 -10.15
N GLU A 44 -4.01 -4.54 -9.57
CA GLU A 44 -3.50 -3.19 -9.31
C GLU A 44 -2.32 -3.21 -8.32
N LEU A 45 -2.33 -4.14 -7.36
CA LEU A 45 -1.24 -4.34 -6.42
C LEU A 45 0.00 -4.94 -7.09
N VAL A 46 -0.18 -5.94 -7.96
CA VAL A 46 0.92 -6.54 -8.73
C VAL A 46 1.57 -5.53 -9.66
N ASP A 47 0.79 -4.67 -10.31
CA ASP A 47 1.30 -3.60 -11.17
C ASP A 47 2.11 -2.59 -10.35
N PHE A 48 1.58 -2.14 -9.20
CA PHE A 48 2.29 -1.23 -8.30
C PHE A 48 3.61 -1.84 -7.76
N LEU A 49 3.58 -3.10 -7.31
CA LEU A 49 4.77 -3.81 -6.84
C LEU A 49 5.78 -4.04 -7.96
N SER A 50 5.32 -4.08 -9.21
CA SER A 50 6.19 -4.29 -10.36
C SER A 50 7.11 -3.13 -10.67
N GLU A 51 6.76 -1.93 -10.22
CA GLU A 51 7.54 -0.70 -10.39
C GLU A 51 8.58 -0.49 -9.29
N LEU A 52 8.57 -1.28 -8.21
CA LEU A 52 9.47 -1.10 -7.07
C LEU A 52 10.82 -1.84 -7.25
N PRO A 53 11.97 -1.17 -6.99
CA PRO A 53 13.30 -1.71 -7.31
C PRO A 53 13.86 -2.75 -6.32
N LYS A 54 13.27 -2.96 -5.14
CA LYS A 54 13.75 -3.94 -4.13
C LYS A 54 12.58 -4.65 -3.42
N GLY A 55 12.70 -5.97 -3.20
CA GLY A 55 11.73 -6.78 -2.46
C GLY A 55 10.55 -7.33 -3.29
N LYS A 56 10.55 -7.14 -4.62
CA LYS A 56 9.44 -7.50 -5.51
C LYS A 56 9.00 -8.97 -5.39
N ALA A 57 9.94 -9.91 -5.28
CA ALA A 57 9.60 -11.33 -5.18
C ALA A 57 8.88 -11.66 -3.85
N GLU A 58 9.48 -11.29 -2.73
CA GLU A 58 8.93 -11.53 -1.38
C GLU A 58 7.56 -10.85 -1.18
N LEU A 59 7.36 -9.68 -1.79
CA LEU A 59 6.09 -8.96 -1.74
C LEU A 59 5.02 -9.58 -2.64
N LEU A 60 5.38 -10.10 -3.83
CA LEU A 60 4.43 -10.79 -4.70
C LEU A 60 3.93 -12.09 -4.06
N ASP A 61 4.83 -12.86 -3.44
CA ASP A 61 4.49 -14.10 -2.75
C ASP A 61 3.45 -13.86 -1.63
N LEU A 62 3.63 -12.79 -0.84
CA LEU A 62 2.69 -12.41 0.21
C LEU A 62 1.30 -12.00 -0.35
N VAL A 63 1.28 -11.39 -1.53
CA VAL A 63 0.05 -10.91 -2.17
C VAL A 63 -0.73 -12.08 -2.79
N GLU A 64 -0.04 -13.06 -3.36
CA GLU A 64 -0.64 -14.33 -3.79
C GLU A 64 -1.28 -15.08 -2.62
N GLU A 65 -0.58 -15.20 -1.49
CA GLU A 65 -1.11 -15.85 -0.28
C GLU A 65 -2.40 -15.17 0.22
N LEU A 66 -2.40 -13.84 0.33
CA LEU A 66 -3.56 -13.06 0.78
C LEU A 66 -4.77 -13.22 -0.16
N TYR A 67 -4.55 -13.27 -1.47
CA TYR A 67 -5.63 -13.45 -2.45
C TYR A 67 -6.24 -14.85 -2.37
N LEU A 68 -5.42 -15.90 -2.22
CA LEU A 68 -5.89 -17.27 -2.08
C LEU A 68 -6.68 -17.48 -0.77
N GLU A 69 -6.24 -16.89 0.35
CA GLU A 69 -6.97 -16.96 1.62
C GLU A 69 -8.37 -16.35 1.54
N GLU A 70 -8.52 -15.20 0.88
CA GLU A 70 -9.84 -14.57 0.71
C GLU A 70 -10.73 -15.33 -0.25
N ALA A 71 -10.20 -15.88 -1.34
CA ALA A 71 -10.99 -16.62 -2.33
C ALA A 71 -11.57 -17.95 -1.79
N LEU A 72 -10.97 -18.51 -0.74
CA LEU A 72 -11.40 -19.74 -0.07
C LEU A 72 -12.39 -19.50 1.08
N ARG A 73 -12.75 -18.25 1.36
CA ARG A 73 -13.65 -17.85 2.45
C ARG A 73 -15.09 -17.65 1.98
#